data_AF-A0A3B9QMA6-F1
#
_entry.id   AF-A0A3B9QMA6-F1
#
_cell.length_a   1.000
_cell.length_b   1.000
_cell.length_c   1.000
_cell.angle_alpha   90.00
_cell.angle_beta   90.00
_cell.angle_gamma   90.00
#
_symmetry.space_group_name_H-M   'P 1'
#
loop_
_entity.id
_entity.type
_entity.pdbx_description
1 polymer ?
#
loop_
_entity_poly.entity_id
_entity_poly.type
_entity_poly.pdbx_seq_one_letter_code
_entity_poly.pdbx_strand_id
1 'polypeptide(L)'
;MSGKEERFHCGGGLLSTLRRLIGTHGRGILDVEAVEGDELDLEWTVAEVVRGRVVKLGPGCKIGRVEYSESLEVSPQAEVREEVKG
;
A
#
# COMPACT_ATOMS: atom_id res chain seq x y z
N MET A 1 -4.66 -7.38 24.56
CA MET A 1 -4.54 -6.45 23.41
C MET A 1 -3.82 -5.22 23.91
N SER A 2 -2.51 -5.14 23.72
CA SER A 2 -1.65 -4.10 24.32
C SER A 2 -1.14 -3.18 23.21
N GLY A 3 -1.92 -2.18 22.84
CA GLY A 3 -1.44 -1.03 22.10
C GLY A 3 -0.85 -0.06 23.12
N LYS A 4 0.48 0.01 23.21
CA LYS A 4 1.13 0.95 24.11
C LYS A 4 1.18 2.32 23.44
N GLU A 5 0.41 3.27 23.98
CA GLU A 5 0.62 4.70 23.80
C GLU A 5 2.06 5.05 24.21
N GLU A 6 2.88 5.44 23.23
CA GLU A 6 4.22 5.94 23.49
C GLU A 6 4.15 7.44 23.81
N ARG A 7 4.04 7.74 25.11
CA ARG A 7 4.30 9.07 25.66
C ARG A 7 5.77 9.44 25.40
N PHE A 8 6.01 10.40 24.50
CA PHE A 8 7.34 10.98 24.32
C PHE A 8 7.57 12.12 25.31
N HIS A 9 8.47 11.87 26.27
CA HIS A 9 9.04 12.87 27.17
C HIS A 9 10.05 13.77 26.43
N CYS A 10 9.87 15.09 26.51
CA CYS A 10 10.81 16.10 26.00
C CYS A 10 12.04 16.22 26.90
N GLY A 11 13.23 15.96 26.34
CA GLY A 11 14.53 16.37 26.88
C GLY A 11 15.37 16.99 25.75
N GLY A 12 15.75 18.26 25.91
CA GLY A 12 16.36 19.08 24.85
C GLY A 12 17.73 18.58 24.35
N GLY A 13 17.96 18.74 23.04
CA GLY A 13 19.25 18.50 22.40
C GLY A 13 19.19 18.72 20.89
N LEU A 14 20.32 19.17 20.33
CA LEU A 14 20.58 19.42 18.89
C LEU A 14 20.28 18.19 17.99
N LEU A 15 20.16 16.99 18.57
CA LEU A 15 19.70 15.78 17.88
C LEU A 15 18.20 15.77 17.52
N SER A 16 17.37 16.57 18.20
CA SER A 16 15.91 16.57 17.98
C SER A 16 15.49 17.14 16.62
N THR A 17 16.32 17.99 16.00
CA THR A 17 16.07 18.56 14.67
C THR A 17 16.48 17.62 13.54
N LEU A 18 17.56 16.85 13.72
CA LEU A 18 18.06 15.87 12.74
C LEU A 18 17.05 14.73 12.47
N ARG A 19 16.25 14.35 13.47
CA ARG A 19 15.20 13.32 13.31
C ARG A 19 14.07 13.75 12.36
N ARG A 20 13.88 15.06 12.11
CA ARG A 20 12.88 15.57 11.15
C ARG A 20 13.30 15.40 9.69
N LEU A 21 14.60 15.33 9.42
CA LEU A 21 15.15 15.21 8.06
C LEU A 21 15.26 13.75 7.59
N ILE A 22 15.40 12.79 8.51
CA ILE A 22 15.57 11.37 8.17
C ILE A 22 14.26 10.57 8.40
N GLY A 23 13.25 11.14 9.05
CA GLY A 23 12.09 10.41 9.58
C GLY A 23 10.70 10.85 9.12
N THR A 24 10.53 11.36 7.89
CA THR A 24 9.23 11.88 7.41
C THR A 24 8.80 11.42 6.02
N HIS A 25 9.26 10.25 5.54
CA HIS A 25 8.52 9.55 4.49
C HIS A 25 7.26 8.96 5.13
N GLY A 26 6.19 9.75 5.18
CA GLY A 26 4.88 9.25 5.61
C GLY A 26 4.54 7.99 4.83
N ARG A 27 4.08 6.95 5.52
CA ARG A 27 3.46 5.77 4.87
C ARG A 27 2.19 6.25 4.19
N GLY A 28 2.31 6.74 2.96
CA GLY A 28 1.20 7.20 2.14
C GLY A 28 0.43 6.03 1.55
N ILE A 29 -0.87 6.21 1.39
CA ILE A 29 -1.73 5.30 0.64
C ILE A 29 -2.05 5.99 -0.69
N LEU A 30 -1.95 5.25 -1.80
CA LEU A 30 -2.48 5.69 -3.09
C LEU A 30 -3.97 5.32 -3.14
N ASP A 31 -4.84 6.32 -3.20
CA ASP A 31 -6.30 6.13 -3.29
C ASP A 31 -6.80 6.68 -4.62
N VAL A 32 -7.26 5.80 -5.51
CA VAL A 32 -7.62 6.11 -6.90
C VAL A 32 -8.82 5.26 -7.34
N GLU A 33 -9.55 5.70 -8.36
CA GLU A 33 -10.64 4.87 -8.90
C GLU A 33 -10.09 3.67 -9.69
N ALA A 34 -9.07 3.89 -10.52
CA ALA A 34 -8.52 2.87 -11.41
C ALA A 34 -7.00 2.93 -11.55
N VAL A 35 -6.38 1.76 -11.75
CA VAL A 35 -4.99 1.59 -12.19
C VAL A 35 -4.97 0.68 -13.42
N GLU A 36 -4.28 1.12 -14.49
CA GLU A 36 -4.17 0.37 -15.74
C GLU A 36 -2.72 0.31 -16.21
N GLY A 37 -2.28 -0.87 -16.67
CA GLY A 37 -0.95 -1.06 -17.25
C GLY A 37 -0.68 -2.53 -17.59
N ASP A 38 0.34 -2.82 -18.40
CA ASP A 38 0.62 -4.19 -18.81
C ASP A 38 1.23 -5.03 -17.67
N GLU A 39 2.20 -4.49 -16.94
CA GLU A 39 2.86 -5.13 -15.81
C GLU A 39 2.74 -4.23 -14.58
N LEU A 40 2.04 -4.68 -13.55
CA LEU A 40 1.71 -3.92 -12.36
C LEU A 40 2.27 -4.60 -11.11
N ASP A 41 3.01 -3.85 -10.29
CA ASP A 41 3.42 -4.24 -8.93
C ASP A 41 2.99 -3.13 -7.96
N LEU A 42 1.98 -3.39 -7.14
CA LEU A 42 1.29 -2.40 -6.31
C LEU A 42 1.42 -2.76 -4.83
N GLU A 43 1.72 -1.76 -4.00
CA GLU A 43 1.64 -1.82 -2.54
C GLU A 43 0.89 -0.59 -2.01
N TRP A 44 0.26 -0.71 -0.84
CA TRP A 44 -0.43 0.41 -0.16
C TRP A 44 -1.41 1.18 -1.09
N THR A 45 -2.13 0.45 -1.94
CA THR A 45 -3.03 1.02 -2.95
C THR A 45 -4.49 0.63 -2.67
N VAL A 46 -5.37 1.63 -2.61
CA VAL A 46 -6.82 1.45 -2.61
C VAL A 46 -7.30 1.79 -4.02
N ALA A 47 -8.00 0.86 -4.66
CA ALA A 47 -8.60 1.10 -5.96
C ALA A 47 -9.92 0.36 -6.17
N GLU A 48 -10.83 0.95 -6.93
CA GLU A 48 -12.05 0.25 -7.33
C GLU A 48 -11.75 -0.82 -8.38
N VAL A 49 -10.89 -0.50 -9.35
CA VAL A 49 -10.49 -1.41 -10.44
C VAL A 49 -8.98 -1.36 -10.68
N VAL A 50 -8.36 -2.53 -10.86
CA VAL A 50 -7.00 -2.66 -11.39
C VAL A 50 -7.05 -3.53 -12.64
N ARG A 51 -6.45 -3.08 -13.74
CA ARG A 51 -6.40 -3.82 -15.01
C ARG A 51 -4.97 -3.98 -15.48
N GLY A 52 -4.57 -5.21 -15.80
CA GLY A 52 -3.30 -5.43 -16.46
C GLY A 52 -3.10 -6.81 -17.06
N ARG A 53 -1.97 -7.03 -17.72
CA ARG A 53 -1.63 -8.37 -18.24
C ARG A 53 -1.07 -9.23 -17.12
N VAL A 54 -0.07 -8.70 -16.40
CA VAL A 54 0.57 -9.30 -15.23
C VAL A 54 0.37 -8.37 -14.05
N VAL A 55 -0.28 -8.86 -12.98
CA VAL A 55 -0.62 -8.05 -11.81
C VAL A 55 -0.09 -8.69 -10.54
N LYS A 56 0.61 -7.90 -9.72
CA LYS A 56 1.08 -8.27 -8.40
C LYS A 56 0.57 -7.27 -7.36
N LEU A 57 -0.17 -7.77 -6.38
CA LEU A 57 -0.73 -7.00 -5.28
C LEU A 57 -0.01 -7.35 -3.99
N GLY A 58 0.90 -6.47 -3.56
CA GLY A 58 1.63 -6.55 -2.31
C GLY A 58 0.82 -6.05 -1.09
N PRO A 59 1.47 -5.96 0.09
CA PRO A 59 0.83 -5.57 1.34
C PRO A 59 0.08 -4.23 1.29
N GLY A 60 -1.04 -4.16 2.02
CA GLY A 60 -1.80 -2.92 2.18
C GLY A 60 -2.67 -2.56 0.98
N CYS A 61 -2.71 -3.40 -0.06
CA CYS A 61 -3.65 -3.24 -1.18
C CYS A 61 -5.09 -3.59 -0.77
N LYS A 62 -6.04 -2.76 -1.21
CA LYS A 62 -7.49 -2.99 -1.07
C LYS A 62 -8.17 -2.70 -2.40
N ILE A 63 -8.47 -3.77 -3.14
CA ILE A 63 -8.93 -3.67 -4.53
C ILE A 63 -10.38 -4.17 -4.64
N GLY A 64 -11.23 -3.39 -5.30
CA GLY A 64 -12.58 -3.81 -5.64
C GLY A 64 -12.56 -4.98 -6.64
N ARG A 65 -12.09 -4.74 -7.85
CA ARG A 65 -11.96 -5.75 -8.91
C ARG A 65 -10.57 -5.72 -9.54
N VAL A 66 -9.97 -6.89 -9.71
CA VAL A 66 -8.76 -7.07 -10.51
C VAL A 66 -9.13 -7.78 -11.81
N GLU A 67 -8.73 -7.19 -12.94
CA GLU A 67 -8.86 -7.78 -14.27
C GLU A 67 -7.47 -8.10 -14.82
N TYR A 68 -7.21 -9.37 -15.12
CA TYR A 68 -5.90 -9.82 -15.57
C TYR A 68 -5.98 -10.84 -16.71
N SER A 69 -4.99 -10.87 -17.61
CA SER A 69 -4.97 -11.80 -18.75
C SER A 69 -3.88 -12.87 -18.69
N GLU A 70 -2.74 -12.63 -18.04
CA GLU A 70 -1.68 -13.63 -17.87
C GLU A 70 -1.63 -14.18 -16.44
N SER A 71 -1.20 -13.37 -15.48
CA SER A 71 -0.98 -13.81 -14.09
C SER A 71 -1.41 -12.78 -13.06
N LEU A 72 -1.90 -13.29 -11.93
CA LEU A 72 -2.22 -12.53 -10.75
C LEU A 72 -1.51 -13.15 -9.53
N GLU A 73 -0.73 -12.34 -8.83
CA GLU A 73 -0.17 -12.68 -7.52
C GLU A 73 -0.79 -11.77 -6.45
N VAL A 74 -1.37 -12.36 -5.41
CA VAL A 74 -1.99 -11.62 -4.30
C VAL A 74 -1.30 -11.97 -2.99
N SER A 75 -0.73 -10.96 -2.33
CA SER A 75 -0.20 -11.08 -0.98
C SER A 75 -1.30 -11.49 0.00
N PRO A 76 -1.01 -12.35 1.01
CA PRO A 76 -1.98 -12.66 2.07
C PRO A 76 -2.37 -11.44 2.92
N GLN A 77 -1.69 -10.30 2.74
CA GLN A 77 -1.98 -9.02 3.39
C GLN A 77 -2.72 -8.02 2.48
N ALA A 78 -3.13 -8.45 1.29
CA ALA A 78 -3.98 -7.69 0.39
C ALA A 78 -5.44 -8.15 0.48
N GLU A 79 -6.37 -7.24 0.23
CA GLU A 79 -7.80 -7.52 0.13
C GLU A 79 -8.26 -7.31 -1.31
N VAL A 80 -8.87 -8.33 -1.92
CA VAL A 80 -9.45 -8.27 -3.28
C VAL A 80 -10.89 -8.77 -3.19
N ARG A 81 -11.86 -8.03 -3.73
CA ARG A 81 -13.28 -8.46 -3.70
C ARG A 81 -13.66 -9.34 -4.88
N GLU A 82 -13.12 -9.05 -6.06
CA GLU A 82 -13.42 -9.78 -7.30
C GLU A 82 -12.16 -9.95 -8.15
N GLU A 83 -11.99 -11.16 -8.69
CA GLU A 83 -10.92 -11.49 -9.62
C GLU A 83 -11.53 -11.95 -10.95
N VAL A 84 -11.14 -11.30 -12.05
CA VAL A 84 -11.61 -11.62 -13.40
C VAL A 84 -10.42 -11.93 -14.28
N LYS A 85 -10.38 -13.17 -14.79
CA LYS A 85 -9.40 -13.57 -15.80
C LYS A 85 -9.99 -13.42 -17.21
N GLY A 86 -9.35 -12.59 -18.03
CA GLY A 86 -9.67 -12.40 -19.46
C GLY A 86 -9.00 -13.41 -20.37
#